data_AF-A0A0D8J2Q7-F1
#
_entry.id   AF-A0A0D8J2Q7-F1
#
_cell.length_a   1.000
_cell.length_b   1.000
_cell.length_c   1.000
_cell.angle_alpha   90.00
_cell.angle_beta   90.00
_cell.angle_gamma   90.00
#
_symmetry.space_group_name_H-M   'P 1'
#
loop_
_entity.id
_entity.type
_entity.pdbx_description
1 polymer ?
#
loop_
_entity_poly.entity_id
_entity_poly.type
_entity_poly.pdbx_seq_one_letter_code
_entity_poly.pdbx_strand_id
1 'polypeptide(L)'
;MNQENYKLPGGVEFSSITYEDILWQTGVFRYERTGSGRDKITFYWNAVKTKLGEIEEKNWCRLAEALIERENETQLLKDLIQWCTEHNYVKASAAEIRKDALQLHVARFFDDPQWIDFIPFNKKYRPEVLETANIVFVRNECCQKVGPVTQEQIDRSHAGTIACPFCGRWSRYIVLGTRLRPEPLDPCWDCDCNDPDMGCTMPSIDKSYACPLGSTDDKQMEVLDE
;
A
#
# COMPACT_ATOMS: atom_id res chain seq x y z
N MET A 1 21.64 2.42 -22.62
CA MET A 1 22.18 3.73 -22.22
C MET A 1 23.63 3.54 -21.83
N ASN A 2 24.50 4.48 -22.20
CA ASN A 2 25.92 4.42 -21.87
C ASN A 2 26.09 4.49 -20.35
N GLN A 3 26.91 3.59 -19.80
CA GLN A 3 27.34 3.55 -18.40
C GLN A 3 28.27 4.77 -18.11
N GLU A 4 27.79 5.99 -18.34
CA GLU A 4 28.57 7.20 -18.11
C GLU A 4 28.76 7.38 -16.61
N ASN A 5 29.99 7.06 -16.17
CA ASN A 5 30.67 7.47 -14.94
C ASN A 5 29.81 8.30 -13.97
N TYR A 6 28.91 7.64 -13.24
CA TYR A 6 28.36 8.22 -12.04
C TYR A 6 29.53 8.48 -11.10
N LYS A 7 29.91 9.74 -10.89
CA LYS A 7 30.87 10.11 -9.85
C LYS A 7 30.22 9.92 -8.50
N LEU A 8 30.19 8.67 -8.07
CA LEU A 8 29.65 8.27 -6.78
C LEU A 8 30.61 8.73 -5.69
N PRO A 9 30.09 9.19 -4.54
CA PRO A 9 30.95 9.54 -3.43
C PRO A 9 31.77 8.31 -3.02
N GLY A 10 33.06 8.51 -2.76
CA GLY A 10 33.96 7.44 -2.33
C GLY A 10 34.57 6.56 -3.43
N GLY A 11 34.32 6.84 -4.72
CA GLY A 11 34.94 6.09 -5.83
C GLY A 11 34.39 4.67 -6.01
N VAL A 12 33.15 4.44 -5.55
CA VAL A 12 32.46 3.15 -5.67
C VAL A 12 31.99 2.93 -7.10
N GLU A 13 32.19 1.72 -7.62
CA GLU A 13 31.74 1.32 -8.95
C GLU A 13 30.25 1.03 -8.98
N PHE A 14 29.57 1.49 -10.04
CA PHE A 14 28.12 1.33 -10.20
C PHE A 14 27.67 -0.14 -10.19
N SER A 15 28.50 -1.06 -10.70
CA SER A 15 28.21 -2.50 -10.74
C SER A 15 28.11 -3.15 -9.37
N SER A 16 28.71 -2.54 -8.33
CA SER A 16 28.75 -3.07 -6.96
C SER A 16 27.66 -2.53 -6.05
N ILE A 17 26.94 -1.50 -6.49
CA ILE A 17 25.93 -0.82 -5.67
C ILE A 17 24.63 -1.62 -5.62
N THR A 18 24.00 -1.62 -4.45
CA THR A 18 22.69 -2.20 -4.17
C THR A 18 21.67 -1.12 -3.80
N TYR A 19 20.39 -1.49 -3.72
CA TYR A 19 19.35 -0.56 -3.25
C TYR A 19 19.57 -0.11 -1.80
N GLU A 20 20.15 -0.97 -0.97
CA GLU A 20 20.43 -0.67 0.43
C GLU A 20 21.49 0.44 0.58
N ASP A 21 22.45 0.50 -0.35
CA ASP A 21 23.50 1.51 -0.34
C ASP A 21 22.96 2.90 -0.64
N ILE A 22 21.95 2.98 -1.50
CA ILE A 22 21.31 4.23 -1.94
C ILE A 22 19.99 4.51 -1.21
N LEU A 23 19.64 3.73 -0.18
CA LEU A 23 18.40 3.91 0.57
C LEU A 23 18.32 5.35 1.11
N TRP A 24 17.18 6.01 0.86
CA TRP A 24 16.95 7.37 1.32
C TRP A 24 16.77 7.38 2.84
N GLN A 25 17.79 7.82 3.58
CA GLN A 25 17.71 7.88 5.05
C GLN A 25 17.09 9.20 5.52
N THR A 26 17.53 10.31 4.93
CA THR A 26 17.12 11.67 5.33
C THR A 26 17.44 12.66 4.21
N GLY A 27 16.56 13.66 4.03
CA GLY A 27 16.83 14.80 3.16
C GLY A 27 17.79 15.80 3.82
N VAL A 28 18.74 16.31 3.06
CA VAL A 28 19.69 17.34 3.45
C VAL A 28 19.42 18.57 2.60
N PHE A 29 19.23 19.71 3.28
CA PHE A 29 19.02 20.99 2.62
C PHE A 29 20.15 21.94 3.02
N ARG A 30 20.86 22.47 2.02
CA ARG A 30 21.79 23.57 2.21
C ARG A 30 21.37 24.74 1.35
N TYR A 31 21.52 25.94 1.89
CA TYR A 31 21.36 27.16 1.12
C TYR A 31 22.61 28.01 1.26
N GLU A 32 23.04 28.58 0.14
CA GLU A 32 24.12 29.55 0.09
C GLU A 32 23.60 30.85 -0.49
N ARG A 33 24.15 31.97 0.00
CA ARG A 33 23.81 33.30 -0.50
C ARG A 33 25.10 34.00 -0.89
N THR A 34 25.15 34.48 -2.12
CA THR A 34 26.25 35.31 -2.61
C THR A 34 25.70 36.64 -3.12
N GLY A 35 26.54 37.67 -3.10
CA GLY A 35 26.16 39.04 -3.50
C GLY A 35 25.38 39.82 -2.44
N SER A 36 24.97 41.03 -2.79
CA SER A 36 24.28 41.98 -1.90
C SER A 36 23.23 42.80 -2.63
N GLY A 37 22.17 43.23 -1.94
CA GLY A 37 21.14 44.09 -2.54
C GLY A 37 20.40 43.40 -3.69
N ARG A 38 20.38 44.05 -4.86
CA ARG A 38 19.73 43.52 -6.08
C ARG A 38 20.52 42.39 -6.74
N ASP A 39 21.80 42.25 -6.42
CA ASP A 39 22.68 41.20 -6.96
C ASP A 39 22.75 39.98 -6.04
N LYS A 40 21.81 39.86 -5.09
CA LYS A 40 21.73 38.72 -4.18
C LYS A 40 21.27 37.48 -4.93
N ILE A 41 22.14 36.49 -5.04
CA ILE A 41 21.85 35.18 -5.61
C ILE A 41 21.74 34.18 -4.46
N THR A 42 20.68 33.37 -4.47
CA THR A 42 20.50 32.29 -3.50
C THR A 42 20.59 30.95 -4.22
N PHE A 43 21.48 30.09 -3.77
CA PHE A 43 21.64 28.73 -4.25
C PHE A 43 21.02 27.77 -3.25
N TYR A 44 20.31 26.78 -3.76
CA TYR A 44 19.72 25.70 -2.98
C TYR A 44 20.33 24.38 -3.41
N TRP A 45 20.75 23.59 -2.44
CA TRP A 45 21.28 22.26 -2.65
C TRP A 45 20.46 21.27 -1.84
N ASN A 46 19.67 20.48 -2.56
CA ASN A 46 18.86 19.40 -2.02
C ASN A 46 19.62 18.09 -2.24
N ALA A 47 19.93 17.39 -1.17
CA ALA A 47 20.65 16.13 -1.20
C ALA A 47 19.96 15.08 -0.34
N VAL A 48 20.36 13.83 -0.53
CA VAL A 48 19.88 12.65 0.18
C VAL A 48 21.05 12.05 0.92
N LYS A 49 20.90 11.83 2.22
CA LYS A 49 21.84 11.03 2.98
C LYS A 49 21.57 9.56 2.72
N THR A 50 22.60 8.87 2.25
CA THR A 50 22.62 7.43 1.95
C THR A 50 23.82 6.77 2.65
N LYS A 51 23.99 5.45 2.55
CA LYS A 51 25.20 4.79 3.07
C LYS A 51 26.46 5.21 2.34
N LEU A 52 26.33 5.54 1.05
CA LEU A 52 27.44 6.05 0.22
C LEU A 52 27.80 7.50 0.55
N GLY A 53 26.99 8.20 1.35
CA GLY A 53 27.17 9.61 1.68
C GLY A 53 26.02 10.49 1.19
N GLU A 54 26.28 11.79 1.08
CA GLU A 54 25.31 12.75 0.57
C GLU A 54 25.34 12.78 -0.96
N ILE A 55 24.20 12.51 -1.59
CA ILE A 55 24.03 12.54 -3.05
C ILE A 55 22.99 13.61 -3.37
N GLU A 56 23.29 14.54 -4.27
CA GLU A 56 22.31 15.52 -4.74
C GLU A 56 21.05 14.82 -5.25
N GLU A 57 19.86 15.30 -4.87
CA GLU A 57 18.57 14.64 -5.13
C GLU A 57 18.38 14.25 -6.60
N LYS A 58 18.76 15.13 -7.54
CA LYS A 58 18.69 14.86 -8.98
C LYS A 58 19.59 13.71 -9.41
N ASN A 59 20.79 13.63 -8.83
CA ASN A 59 21.75 12.55 -9.11
C ASN A 59 21.31 11.26 -8.45
N TRP A 60 20.69 11.33 -7.26
CA TRP A 60 20.09 10.18 -6.59
C TRP A 60 18.96 9.58 -7.45
N CYS A 61 18.06 10.41 -8.01
CA CYS A 61 17.00 9.91 -8.89
C CYS A 61 17.57 9.19 -10.12
N ARG A 62 18.58 9.77 -10.79
CA ARG A 62 19.26 9.14 -11.95
C ARG A 62 19.93 7.82 -11.57
N LEU A 63 20.58 7.79 -10.41
CA LEU A 63 21.23 6.59 -9.90
C LEU A 63 20.22 5.47 -9.61
N ALA A 64 19.10 5.80 -8.97
CA ALA A 64 18.02 4.86 -8.71
C ALA A 64 17.43 4.31 -10.02
N GLU A 65 17.18 5.16 -11.01
CA GLU A 65 16.70 4.73 -12.34
C GLU A 65 17.67 3.79 -13.04
N ALA A 66 18.96 4.14 -13.07
CA ALA A 66 19.98 3.28 -13.66
C ALA A 66 20.06 1.93 -12.96
N LEU A 67 19.91 1.90 -11.63
CA LEU A 67 19.92 0.68 -10.84
C LEU A 67 18.70 -0.20 -11.17
N ILE A 68 17.51 0.41 -11.28
CA ILE A 68 16.27 -0.26 -11.71
C ILE A 68 16.40 -0.84 -13.12
N GLU A 69 16.97 -0.10 -14.05
CA GLU A 69 17.23 -0.60 -15.41
C GLU A 69 18.21 -1.77 -15.39
N ARG A 70 19.26 -1.72 -14.56
CA ARG A 70 20.24 -2.81 -14.41
C ARG A 70 19.58 -4.10 -13.90
N GLU A 71 18.68 -3.99 -12.93
CA GLU A 71 17.96 -5.14 -12.36
C GLU A 71 16.74 -5.58 -13.19
N ASN A 72 16.47 -4.93 -14.32
CA ASN A 72 15.31 -5.18 -15.19
C ASN A 72 13.94 -4.96 -14.49
N GLU A 73 13.88 -4.08 -13.49
CA GLU A 73 12.66 -3.78 -12.74
C GLU A 73 11.91 -2.54 -13.29
N THR A 74 12.18 -2.14 -14.54
CA THR A 74 11.59 -0.96 -15.17
C THR A 74 10.06 -1.00 -15.24
N GLN A 75 9.46 -2.19 -15.37
CA GLN A 75 8.01 -2.32 -15.35
C GLN A 75 7.43 -2.01 -13.97
N LEU A 76 8.07 -2.49 -12.90
CA LEU A 76 7.67 -2.22 -11.53
C LEU A 76 7.74 -0.72 -11.19
N LEU A 77 8.75 -0.02 -11.70
CA LEU A 77 8.82 1.44 -11.58
C LEU A 77 7.63 2.13 -12.28
N LYS A 78 7.23 1.67 -13.47
CA LYS A 78 6.05 2.23 -14.18
C LYS A 78 4.77 2.00 -13.37
N ASP A 79 4.63 0.82 -12.78
CA ASP A 79 3.46 0.47 -11.96
C ASP A 79 3.39 1.36 -10.70
N LEU A 80 4.52 1.62 -10.05
CA LEU A 80 4.61 2.57 -8.93
C LEU A 80 4.31 4.01 -9.34
N ILE A 81 4.81 4.47 -10.50
CA ILE A 81 4.48 5.80 -11.03
C ILE A 81 2.97 5.91 -11.28
N GLN A 82 2.37 4.88 -11.88
CA GLN A 82 0.93 4.83 -12.12
C GLN A 82 0.15 4.86 -10.79
N TRP A 83 0.56 4.06 -9.81
CA TRP A 83 -0.03 4.05 -8.47
C TRP A 83 0.03 5.42 -7.81
N CYS A 84 1.21 6.05 -7.77
CA CYS A 84 1.39 7.38 -7.18
C CYS A 84 0.60 8.45 -7.92
N THR A 85 0.43 8.31 -9.25
CA THR A 85 -0.38 9.22 -10.07
C THR A 85 -1.87 9.13 -9.72
N GLU A 86 -2.40 7.92 -9.56
CA GLU A 86 -3.79 7.69 -9.16
C GLU A 86 -4.09 8.17 -7.74
N HIS A 87 -3.08 8.13 -6.86
CA HIS A 87 -3.17 8.54 -5.46
C HIS A 87 -2.59 9.94 -5.20
N ASN A 88 -2.53 10.79 -6.24
CA ASN A 88 -1.97 12.13 -6.16
C ASN A 88 -2.95 13.17 -5.55
N TYR A 89 -3.34 12.97 -4.29
CA TYR A 89 -4.31 13.83 -3.60
C TYR A 89 -3.82 15.28 -3.42
N VAL A 90 -2.50 15.48 -3.34
CA VAL A 90 -1.86 16.79 -3.14
C VAL A 90 -1.53 17.51 -4.43
N LYS A 91 -1.88 16.95 -5.60
CA LYS A 91 -1.59 17.50 -6.93
C LYS A 91 -0.09 17.80 -7.14
N ALA A 92 0.76 16.90 -6.65
CA ALA A 92 2.18 16.89 -6.92
C ALA A 92 2.45 16.86 -8.44
N SER A 93 3.56 17.47 -8.84
CA SER A 93 4.04 17.46 -10.21
C SER A 93 4.51 16.06 -10.64
N ALA A 94 4.59 15.82 -11.95
CA ALA A 94 5.09 14.55 -12.49
C ALA A 94 6.52 14.21 -12.02
N ALA A 95 7.35 15.23 -11.77
CA ALA A 95 8.71 15.05 -11.25
C ALA A 95 8.70 14.60 -9.78
N GLU A 96 7.81 15.15 -8.96
CA GLU A 96 7.64 14.73 -7.57
C GLU A 96 7.07 13.32 -7.48
N ILE A 97 6.02 13.00 -8.25
CA ILE A 97 5.45 11.65 -8.33
C ILE A 97 6.52 10.62 -8.71
N ARG A 98 7.35 10.95 -9.71
CA ARG A 98 8.43 10.08 -10.16
C ARG A 98 9.47 9.85 -9.06
N LYS A 99 9.82 10.90 -8.30
CA LYS A 99 10.71 10.78 -7.14
C LYS A 99 10.10 9.90 -6.06
N ASP A 100 8.82 10.09 -5.73
CA ASP A 100 8.13 9.29 -4.71
C ASP A 100 8.09 7.81 -5.10
N ALA A 101 7.81 7.52 -6.38
CA ALA A 101 7.88 6.15 -6.91
C ALA A 101 9.29 5.55 -6.80
N LEU A 102 10.35 6.33 -7.07
CA LEU A 102 11.74 5.89 -6.88
C LEU A 102 12.04 5.61 -5.39
N GLN A 103 11.56 6.44 -4.47
CA GLN A 103 11.72 6.21 -3.03
C GLN A 103 11.03 4.93 -2.60
N LEU A 104 9.77 4.72 -3.00
CA LEU A 104 9.03 3.49 -2.73
C LEU A 104 9.77 2.26 -3.26
N HIS A 105 10.33 2.37 -4.47
CA HIS A 105 11.04 1.27 -5.12
C HIS A 105 12.36 0.92 -4.42
N VAL A 106 13.20 1.92 -4.17
CA VAL A 106 14.49 1.73 -3.51
C VAL A 106 14.30 1.16 -2.11
N ALA A 107 13.29 1.63 -1.37
CA ALA A 107 12.98 1.16 -0.04
C ALA A 107 12.14 -0.13 0.01
N ARG A 108 11.77 -0.69 -1.15
CA ARG A 108 11.01 -1.95 -1.26
C ARG A 108 9.69 -1.95 -0.48
N PHE A 109 8.99 -0.81 -0.43
CA PHE A 109 7.72 -0.69 0.31
C PHE A 109 6.66 -1.69 -0.16
N PHE A 110 6.65 -2.01 -1.45
CA PHE A 110 5.71 -2.98 -2.02
C PHE A 110 5.95 -4.42 -1.55
N ASP A 111 7.11 -4.74 -0.98
CA ASP A 111 7.40 -6.03 -0.35
C ASP A 111 7.23 -5.99 1.18
N ASP A 112 7.00 -4.80 1.76
CA ASP A 112 6.78 -4.63 3.20
C ASP A 112 5.28 -4.80 3.54
N PRO A 113 4.87 -5.89 4.23
CA PRO A 113 3.48 -6.09 4.61
C PRO A 113 2.95 -5.00 5.57
N GLN A 114 3.81 -4.24 6.23
CA GLN A 114 3.39 -3.10 7.07
C GLN A 114 3.01 -1.86 6.26
N TRP A 115 3.37 -1.81 4.97
CA TRP A 115 2.99 -0.69 4.12
C TRP A 115 1.48 -0.68 3.94
N ILE A 116 0.86 0.49 4.18
CA ILE A 116 -0.60 0.66 4.15
C ILE A 116 -1.18 0.25 2.79
N ASP A 117 -0.45 0.52 1.71
CA ASP A 117 -0.87 0.20 0.36
C ASP A 117 -0.40 -1.20 -0.11
N PHE A 118 0.22 -2.00 0.75
CA PHE A 118 0.74 -3.34 0.40
C PHE A 118 -0.32 -4.20 -0.29
N ILE A 119 -1.49 -4.36 0.32
CA ILE A 119 -2.58 -5.16 -0.25
C ILE A 119 -3.11 -4.55 -1.55
N PRO A 120 -3.59 -3.29 -1.58
CA PRO A 120 -4.24 -2.77 -2.78
C PRO A 120 -3.25 -2.56 -3.95
N PHE A 121 -1.98 -2.25 -3.70
CA PHE A 121 -0.93 -2.21 -4.72
C PHE A 121 -0.65 -3.60 -5.30
N ASN A 122 -0.30 -4.58 -4.45
CA ASN A 122 0.06 -5.92 -4.92
C ASN A 122 -1.13 -6.64 -5.54
N LYS A 123 -2.35 -6.44 -5.04
CA LYS A 123 -3.56 -6.98 -5.69
C LYS A 123 -3.69 -6.53 -7.15
N LYS A 124 -3.24 -5.32 -7.49
CA LYS A 124 -3.36 -4.75 -8.84
C LYS A 124 -2.21 -5.16 -9.75
N TYR A 125 -0.98 -5.16 -9.25
CA TYR A 125 0.22 -5.31 -10.08
C TYR A 125 1.00 -6.61 -9.87
N ARG A 126 0.90 -7.23 -8.68
CA ARG A 126 1.69 -8.38 -8.24
C ARG A 126 0.87 -9.33 -7.34
N PRO A 127 -0.25 -9.89 -7.83
CA PRO A 127 -1.18 -10.64 -7.01
C PRO A 127 -0.55 -11.87 -6.36
N GLU A 128 0.49 -12.45 -6.98
CA GLU A 128 1.25 -13.59 -6.47
C GLU A 128 1.90 -13.32 -5.11
N VAL A 129 2.26 -12.07 -4.80
CA VAL A 129 2.84 -11.69 -3.50
C VAL A 129 1.85 -11.91 -2.36
N LEU A 130 0.55 -11.80 -2.64
CA LEU A 130 -0.50 -11.95 -1.64
C LEU A 130 -0.80 -13.40 -1.27
N GLU A 131 -0.34 -14.38 -2.06
CA GLU A 131 -0.58 -15.81 -1.79
C GLU A 131 0.11 -16.28 -0.50
N THR A 132 1.21 -15.62 -0.13
CA THR A 132 2.00 -15.93 1.07
C THR A 132 1.82 -14.92 2.20
N ALA A 133 0.98 -13.90 2.00
CA ALA A 133 0.76 -12.83 2.96
C ALA A 133 -0.22 -13.24 4.08
N ASN A 134 0.06 -12.81 5.30
CA ASN A 134 -0.80 -13.03 6.46
C ASN A 134 -1.97 -12.04 6.47
N ILE A 135 -3.03 -12.32 5.69
CA ILE A 135 -4.19 -11.41 5.58
C ILE A 135 -5.21 -11.69 6.69
N VAL A 136 -5.54 -10.66 7.44
CA VAL A 136 -6.63 -10.64 8.43
C VAL A 136 -7.72 -9.65 8.02
N PHE A 137 -8.92 -9.89 8.52
CA PHE A 137 -10.07 -9.04 8.23
C PHE A 137 -10.42 -8.20 9.44
N VAL A 138 -10.65 -6.91 9.18
CA VAL A 138 -10.96 -5.91 10.20
C VAL A 138 -12.22 -5.15 9.83
N ARG A 139 -12.92 -4.68 10.85
CA ARG A 139 -14.00 -3.68 10.71
C ARG A 139 -13.53 -2.38 11.34
N ASN A 140 -13.30 -1.37 10.50
CA ASN A 140 -12.93 -0.03 10.95
C ASN A 140 -14.16 0.79 11.33
N GLU A 141 -14.08 1.54 12.43
CA GLU A 141 -15.19 2.35 12.94
C GLU A 141 -15.71 3.39 11.94
N CYS A 142 -14.83 3.91 11.07
CA CYS A 142 -15.18 4.99 10.15
C CYS A 142 -16.12 4.56 9.03
N CYS A 143 -15.93 3.36 8.48
CA CYS A 143 -16.72 2.87 7.33
C CYS A 143 -17.68 1.75 7.72
N GLN A 144 -17.47 1.08 8.86
CA GLN A 144 -18.21 -0.11 9.29
C GLN A 144 -18.20 -1.26 8.27
N LYS A 145 -17.26 -1.22 7.32
CA LYS A 145 -17.07 -2.24 6.28
C LYS A 145 -15.95 -3.18 6.69
N VAL A 146 -16.11 -4.46 6.38
CA VAL A 146 -15.09 -5.49 6.60
C VAL A 146 -14.09 -5.44 5.45
N GLY A 147 -12.82 -5.21 5.75
CA GLY A 147 -11.77 -5.11 4.74
C GLY A 147 -10.51 -5.89 5.12
N PRO A 148 -9.70 -6.27 4.14
CA PRO A 148 -8.44 -6.98 4.37
C PRO A 148 -7.33 -6.02 4.79
N VAL A 149 -6.53 -6.44 5.76
CA VAL A 149 -5.25 -5.84 6.16
C VAL A 149 -4.26 -6.97 6.47
N THR A 150 -2.98 -6.67 6.57
CA THR A 150 -1.98 -7.66 6.97
C THR A 150 -1.90 -7.77 8.49
N GLN A 151 -1.53 -8.94 9.01
CA GLN A 151 -1.29 -9.12 10.45
C GLN A 151 -0.20 -8.16 10.95
N GLU A 152 0.81 -7.91 10.13
CA GLU A 152 1.92 -7.02 10.45
C GLU A 152 1.47 -5.56 10.63
N GLN A 153 0.41 -5.12 9.95
CA GLN A 153 -0.22 -3.81 10.20
C GLN A 153 -0.96 -3.77 11.53
N ILE A 154 -1.54 -4.89 11.98
CA ILE A 154 -2.17 -5.01 13.30
C ILE A 154 -1.12 -4.95 14.39
N ASP A 155 -0.04 -5.71 14.25
CA ASP A 155 1.03 -5.80 15.24
C ASP A 155 1.76 -4.46 15.43
N ARG A 156 1.88 -3.68 14.35
CA ARG A 156 2.45 -2.32 14.38
C ARG A 156 1.44 -1.25 14.83
N SER A 157 0.15 -1.59 14.95
CA SER A 157 -0.88 -0.61 15.25
C SER A 157 -0.58 0.16 16.54
N HIS A 158 -0.69 1.48 16.47
CA HIS A 158 -0.48 2.36 17.62
C HIS A 158 -1.82 2.92 18.08
N ALA A 159 -2.03 2.96 19.41
CA ALA A 159 -3.26 3.41 20.04
C ALA A 159 -4.53 2.69 19.56
N GLY A 160 -4.39 1.43 19.11
CA GLY A 160 -5.50 0.62 18.60
C GLY A 160 -6.12 1.19 17.33
N THR A 161 -5.33 1.87 16.50
CA THR A 161 -5.79 2.46 15.22
C THR A 161 -4.98 1.94 14.04
N ILE A 162 -5.66 1.76 12.90
CA ILE A 162 -5.07 1.44 11.60
C ILE A 162 -5.73 2.28 10.51
N ALA A 163 -5.08 2.40 9.36
CA ALA A 163 -5.67 3.00 8.18
C ALA A 163 -6.81 2.12 7.65
N CYS A 164 -7.98 2.70 7.43
CA CYS A 164 -9.12 1.99 6.85
C CYS A 164 -8.83 1.61 5.39
N PRO A 165 -9.00 0.34 4.97
CA PRO A 165 -8.70 -0.10 3.61
C PRO A 165 -9.64 0.49 2.54
N PHE A 166 -10.73 1.16 2.94
CA PHE A 166 -11.71 1.74 2.01
C PHE A 166 -11.58 3.26 1.84
N CYS A 167 -11.26 3.98 2.90
CA CYS A 167 -11.23 5.45 2.88
C CYS A 167 -9.90 6.05 3.34
N GLY A 168 -8.93 5.23 3.72
CA GLY A 168 -7.61 5.67 4.21
C GLY A 168 -7.62 6.33 5.58
N ARG A 169 -8.79 6.57 6.20
CA ARG A 169 -8.86 7.21 7.52
C ARG A 169 -8.32 6.28 8.61
N TRP A 170 -7.42 6.81 9.42
CA TRP A 170 -7.00 6.19 10.67
C TRP A 170 -8.16 6.12 11.66
N SER A 171 -8.52 4.92 12.08
CA SER A 171 -9.65 4.69 12.98
C SER A 171 -9.41 3.45 13.84
N ARG A 172 -10.16 3.37 14.95
CA ARG A 172 -10.22 2.13 15.73
C ARG A 172 -10.84 1.02 14.90
N TYR A 173 -10.48 -0.20 15.23
CA TYR A 173 -10.86 -1.37 14.47
C TYR A 173 -11.13 -2.56 15.39
N ILE A 174 -11.89 -3.52 14.88
CA ILE A 174 -12.11 -4.82 15.50
C ILE A 174 -11.56 -5.88 14.54
N VAL A 175 -10.73 -6.78 15.06
CA VAL A 175 -10.22 -7.93 14.30
C VAL A 175 -11.29 -9.02 14.26
N LEU A 176 -11.62 -9.47 13.06
CA LEU A 176 -12.60 -10.54 12.82
C LEU A 176 -11.93 -11.91 12.55
N GLY A 177 -10.60 -11.94 12.45
CA GLY A 177 -9.80 -13.16 12.25
C GLY A 177 -9.18 -13.29 10.85
N THR A 178 -8.43 -14.37 10.64
CA THR A 178 -7.89 -14.81 9.33
C THR A 178 -9.00 -15.49 8.54
N ARG A 179 -9.55 -14.87 7.49
CA ARG A 179 -10.44 -15.60 6.56
C ARG A 179 -9.59 -16.56 5.72
N LEU A 180 -9.59 -17.83 6.08
CA LEU A 180 -9.17 -18.89 5.19
C LEU A 180 -10.27 -19.07 4.13
N ARG A 181 -10.10 -18.44 2.95
CA ARG A 181 -10.98 -18.54 1.75
C ARG A 181 -12.39 -17.93 1.90
N PRO A 182 -13.03 -17.57 0.77
CA PRO A 182 -14.35 -16.94 0.79
C PRO A 182 -15.37 -18.05 1.01
N GLU A 183 -15.61 -18.41 2.27
CA GLU A 183 -16.95 -18.89 2.58
C GLU A 183 -17.92 -17.75 2.25
N PRO A 184 -19.05 -18.05 1.57
CA PRO A 184 -20.05 -17.03 1.30
C PRO A 184 -20.31 -16.33 2.62
N LEU A 185 -20.19 -14.99 2.60
CA LEU A 185 -20.57 -14.13 3.73
C LEU A 185 -21.85 -14.71 4.29
N ASP A 186 -21.75 -15.36 5.45
CA ASP A 186 -22.93 -15.91 6.07
C ASP A 186 -23.84 -14.70 6.25
N PRO A 187 -24.97 -14.64 5.52
CA PRO A 187 -25.69 -13.39 5.38
C PRO A 187 -26.33 -13.00 6.72
N CYS A 188 -26.31 -13.91 7.71
CA CYS A 188 -26.62 -13.61 9.09
C CYS A 188 -25.48 -12.85 9.77
N TRP A 189 -25.68 -11.55 9.96
CA TRP A 189 -24.79 -10.61 10.63
C TRP A 189 -24.53 -10.95 12.11
N ASP A 190 -23.75 -12.00 12.41
CA ASP A 190 -23.46 -12.48 13.79
C ASP A 190 -24.74 -12.64 14.65
N CYS A 191 -25.77 -13.23 14.06
CA CYS A 191 -27.00 -13.57 14.78
C CYS A 191 -26.81 -14.88 15.56
N ASP A 192 -27.28 -14.98 16.81
CA ASP A 192 -27.23 -16.24 17.60
C ASP A 192 -28.06 -17.39 16.98
N CYS A 193 -28.82 -17.12 15.90
CA CYS A 193 -29.69 -18.10 15.26
C CYS A 193 -29.01 -18.85 14.09
N ASN A 194 -27.71 -18.69 13.86
CA ASN A 194 -27.00 -19.45 12.85
C ASN A 194 -26.16 -20.57 13.47
N ASP A 195 -26.43 -21.81 13.08
CA ASP A 195 -25.70 -23.00 13.49
C ASP A 195 -24.81 -23.49 12.32
N PRO A 196 -23.53 -23.86 12.56
CA PRO A 196 -22.62 -24.27 11.50
C PRO A 196 -23.07 -25.52 10.71
N ASP A 197 -23.80 -26.43 11.35
CA ASP A 197 -24.24 -27.69 10.73
C ASP A 197 -25.65 -27.58 10.17
N MET A 198 -26.49 -26.71 10.75
CA MET A 198 -27.94 -26.62 10.45
C MET A 198 -28.36 -25.31 9.75
N GLY A 199 -27.46 -24.34 9.60
CA GLY A 199 -27.76 -23.01 9.06
C GLY A 199 -28.67 -22.18 9.98
N CYS A 200 -29.55 -21.35 9.40
CA CYS A 200 -30.46 -20.50 10.18
C CYS A 200 -31.53 -21.34 10.91
N THR A 201 -31.38 -21.46 12.24
CA THR A 201 -32.27 -22.19 13.16
C THR A 201 -33.47 -21.37 13.62
N MET A 202 -33.60 -20.11 13.19
CA MET A 202 -34.73 -19.27 13.56
C MET A 202 -36.06 -19.86 13.04
N PRO A 203 -37.12 -19.94 13.85
CA PRO A 203 -38.43 -20.35 13.37
C PRO A 203 -38.91 -19.46 12.21
N SER A 204 -39.60 -20.05 11.23
CA SER A 204 -40.07 -19.33 10.03
C SER A 204 -40.92 -18.09 10.35
N ILE A 205 -41.65 -18.12 11.46
CA ILE A 205 -42.48 -16.99 11.91
C ILE A 205 -41.63 -15.79 12.32
N ASP A 206 -40.49 -16.04 12.96
CA ASP A 206 -39.57 -15.01 13.46
C ASP A 206 -38.63 -14.50 12.38
N LYS A 207 -38.38 -15.28 11.31
CA LYS A 207 -37.58 -14.86 10.15
C LYS A 207 -38.11 -13.57 9.51
N SER A 208 -39.42 -13.42 9.39
CA SER A 208 -40.05 -12.24 8.78
C SER A 208 -39.97 -10.95 9.61
N TYR A 209 -39.79 -11.09 10.94
CA TYR A 209 -39.80 -9.96 11.86
C TYR A 209 -38.39 -9.60 12.38
N ALA A 210 -37.54 -10.60 12.59
CA ALA A 210 -36.26 -10.47 13.27
C ALA A 210 -35.03 -10.76 12.37
N CYS A 211 -35.21 -11.32 11.16
CA CYS A 211 -34.09 -11.53 10.23
C CYS A 211 -33.97 -10.38 9.22
N PRO A 212 -32.81 -9.69 9.13
CA PRO A 212 -32.58 -8.67 8.10
C PRO A 212 -32.62 -9.20 6.66
N LEU A 213 -32.56 -10.53 6.48
CA LEU A 213 -32.59 -11.21 5.16
C LEU A 213 -34.01 -11.60 4.71
N GLY A 214 -35.01 -11.47 5.59
CA GLY A 214 -36.34 -11.99 5.37
C GLY A 214 -37.20 -11.14 4.43
N SER A 215 -36.84 -11.06 3.13
CA SER A 215 -37.79 -10.64 2.10
C SER A 215 -37.35 -10.93 0.66
N THR A 216 -36.80 -12.11 0.34
CA THR A 216 -36.74 -12.57 -1.06
C THR A 216 -36.83 -14.09 -1.14
N ASP A 217 -37.85 -14.55 -1.87
CA ASP A 217 -38.00 -15.86 -2.52
C ASP A 217 -38.69 -17.02 -1.77
N ASP A 218 -39.97 -16.81 -1.41
CA ASP A 218 -41.00 -17.86 -1.44
C ASP A 218 -41.65 -17.94 -2.84
N LYS A 219 -40.85 -18.17 -3.89
CA LYS A 219 -41.38 -18.55 -5.22
C LYS A 219 -40.39 -19.46 -5.96
N GLN A 220 -40.61 -20.77 -5.86
CA GLN A 220 -40.87 -21.68 -6.97
C GLN A 220 -40.51 -23.11 -6.55
N MET A 221 -41.54 -23.86 -6.17
CA MET A 221 -41.55 -25.30 -6.29
C MET A 221 -42.95 -25.68 -6.80
N GLU A 222 -43.22 -25.35 -8.06
CA GLU A 222 -44.32 -25.98 -8.78
C GLU A 222 -43.85 -27.39 -9.18
N VAL A 223 -44.51 -28.34 -8.55
CA VAL A 223 -44.49 -29.77 -8.82
C VAL A 223 -44.92 -30.00 -10.26
N LEU A 224 -44.06 -30.62 -11.07
CA LEU A 224 -44.47 -31.28 -12.31
C LEU A 224 -44.72 -32.75 -11.97
N ASP A 225 -45.99 -33.08 -11.73
CA ASP A 225 -46.51 -34.44 -11.82
C ASP A 225 -47.49 -34.51 -13.02
N GLU A 226 -47.33 -35.60 -13.78
CA GLU A 226 -48.07 -36.11 -14.96
C GLU A 226 -47.80 -35.50 -16.35
#